data_AF-A0A1E1W8E2-F1
#
_entry.id   AF-A0A1E1W8E2-F1
#
_cell.length_a   1.000
_cell.length_b   1.000
_cell.length_c   1.000
_cell.angle_alpha   90.00
_cell.angle_beta   90.00
_cell.angle_gamma   90.00
#
_symmetry.space_group_name_H-M   'P 1'
#
loop_
_entity.id
_entity.type
_entity.pdbx_description
1 polymer ?
#
loop_
_entity_poly.entity_id
_entity_poly.type
_entity_poly.pdbx_seq_one_letter_code
_entity_poly.pdbx_strand_id
1 'polypeptide(L)'
;ESIVRLCVSAFTTSEIDEGKALLFKSISTTQRNISRRKNKEQKDIEDIICTFKNTDPEKTPIFVARELRKLPPVTFDHVDVSRLLKDIIILQTEVKHIKESYATLEQLQCIKSESEDLRYASLINVADFNVNKRRGA
;
A
#
# COMPACT_ATOMS: atom_id res chain seq x y z
N GLU A 1 18.62 -1.93 -23.85
CA GLU A 1 17.37 -1.57 -24.57
C GLU A 1 17.10 -0.08 -24.38
N SER A 2 16.57 0.67 -25.36
CA SER A 2 16.32 2.12 -25.17
C SER A 2 15.03 2.34 -24.36
N ILE A 3 15.05 3.23 -23.36
CA ILE A 3 13.88 3.64 -22.55
C ILE A 3 12.69 4.03 -23.43
N VAL A 4 12.96 4.61 -24.59
CA VAL A 4 11.94 4.99 -25.56
C VAL A 4 11.18 3.77 -26.08
N ARG A 5 11.88 2.68 -26.42
CA ARG A 5 11.21 1.45 -26.88
C ARG A 5 10.40 0.81 -25.77
N LEU A 6 10.93 0.81 -24.54
CA LEU A 6 10.24 0.26 -23.37
C LEU A 6 8.92 0.99 -23.09
N CYS A 7 8.93 2.32 -23.13
CA CYS A 7 7.72 3.11 -22.92
C CYS A 7 6.70 2.92 -24.07
N VAL A 8 7.16 2.91 -25.32
CA VAL A 8 6.28 2.74 -26.49
C VAL A 8 5.65 1.34 -26.54
N SER A 9 6.33 0.30 -26.07
CA SER A 9 5.77 -1.06 -26.04
C SER A 9 4.87 -1.30 -24.82
N ALA A 10 5.09 -0.59 -23.71
CA ALA A 10 4.36 -0.81 -22.46
C ALA A 10 3.10 0.05 -22.30
N PHE A 11 3.05 1.23 -22.93
CA PHE A 11 1.96 2.19 -22.77
C PHE A 11 1.21 2.43 -24.08
N THR A 12 -0.09 2.69 -23.96
CA THR A 12 -0.93 3.08 -25.10
C THR A 12 -0.63 4.52 -25.53
N THR A 13 -0.96 4.85 -26.78
CA THR A 13 -0.80 6.22 -27.30
C THR A 13 -1.54 7.26 -26.44
N SER A 14 -2.74 6.93 -25.93
CA SER A 14 -3.50 7.83 -25.04
C SER A 14 -2.78 8.09 -23.72
N GLU A 15 -2.24 7.05 -23.10
CA GLU A 15 -1.49 7.19 -21.84
C GLU A 15 -0.23 8.05 -22.04
N ILE A 16 0.46 7.89 -23.17
CA ILE A 16 1.63 8.72 -23.53
C ILE A 16 1.21 10.17 -23.75
N ASP A 17 0.12 10.41 -24.47
CA ASP A 17 -0.43 11.75 -24.72
C ASP A 17 -0.83 12.47 -23.42
N GLU A 18 -1.56 11.77 -22.56
CA GLU A 18 -2.00 12.28 -21.26
C GLU A 18 -0.82 12.57 -20.34
N GLY A 19 0.15 11.65 -20.26
CA GLY A 19 1.38 11.82 -19.49
C GLY A 19 2.20 13.02 -19.97
N LYS A 20 2.37 13.19 -21.29
CA LYS A 20 3.03 14.36 -21.87
C LYS A 20 2.29 15.65 -21.54
N ALA A 21 0.98 15.68 -21.77
CA ALA A 21 0.17 16.86 -21.49
C ALA A 21 0.21 17.25 -20.01
N LEU A 22 0.21 16.27 -19.12
CA LEU A 22 0.31 16.49 -17.68
C LEU A 22 1.69 17.04 -17.29
N LEU A 23 2.78 16.46 -17.79
CA LEU A 23 4.13 16.96 -17.54
C LEU A 23 4.26 18.44 -17.93
N PHE A 24 3.89 18.80 -19.16
CA PHE A 24 3.97 20.19 -19.65
C PHE A 24 3.06 21.16 -18.90
N LYS A 25 2.00 20.69 -18.23
CA LYS A 25 1.17 21.51 -17.34
C LYS A 25 1.79 21.67 -15.96
N SER A 26 2.55 20.69 -15.50
CA SER A 26 3.11 20.65 -14.14
C SER A 26 4.47 21.32 -14.00
N ILE A 27 5.20 21.55 -15.09
CA ILE A 27 6.50 22.23 -15.08
C ILE A 27 6.40 23.62 -15.72
N SER A 28 7.19 24.56 -15.20
CA SER A 28 7.46 25.80 -15.90
C SER A 28 8.58 25.58 -16.91
N THR A 29 8.24 25.21 -18.15
CA THR A 29 9.18 25.02 -19.26
C THR A 29 9.00 26.08 -20.34
N THR A 30 10.09 26.50 -20.98
CA THR A 30 10.06 27.33 -22.20
C THR A 30 9.81 26.49 -23.46
N GLN A 31 9.89 25.16 -23.34
CA GLN A 31 9.66 24.27 -24.46
C GLN A 31 8.17 24.17 -24.78
N ARG A 32 7.84 24.26 -26.06
CA ARG A 32 6.45 24.11 -26.52
C ARG A 32 6.06 22.64 -26.54
N ASN A 33 4.85 22.32 -26.07
CA ASN A 33 4.26 21.00 -26.26
C ASN A 33 3.85 20.83 -27.74
N ILE A 34 4.64 20.09 -28.51
CA ILE A 34 4.43 19.88 -29.95
C ILE A 34 3.70 18.55 -30.17
N SER A 35 2.63 18.57 -30.96
CA SER A 35 1.95 17.36 -31.44
C SER A 35 2.37 17.02 -32.87
N ARG A 36 2.59 15.73 -33.17
CA ARG A 36 3.12 15.26 -34.45
C ARG A 36 2.30 14.07 -34.99
N ARG A 37 2.20 13.95 -36.32
CA ARG A 37 1.42 12.87 -36.98
C ARG A 37 2.21 11.59 -37.26
N LYS A 38 3.54 11.65 -37.38
CA LYS A 38 4.40 10.50 -37.74
C LYS A 38 5.38 10.16 -36.61
N ASN A 39 5.49 8.87 -36.30
CA ASN A 39 6.26 8.32 -35.16
C ASN A 39 5.95 9.08 -33.88
N LYS A 40 4.64 9.27 -33.63
CA LYS A 40 4.14 10.20 -32.63
C LYS A 40 4.61 9.77 -31.24
N GLU A 41 4.34 8.52 -30.87
CA GLU A 41 4.65 7.92 -29.57
C GLU A 41 6.14 8.05 -29.25
N GLN A 42 6.99 7.66 -30.20
CA GLN A 42 8.44 7.70 -30.03
C GLN A 42 8.94 9.12 -29.78
N LYS A 43 8.46 10.10 -30.57
CA LYS A 43 8.84 11.51 -30.42
C LYS A 43 8.24 12.16 -29.17
N ASP A 44 7.07 11.71 -28.74
CA ASP A 44 6.43 12.21 -27.53
C ASP A 44 7.19 11.75 -26.29
N ILE A 45 7.66 10.50 -26.26
CA ILE A 45 8.58 10.02 -25.21
C ILE A 45 9.93 10.77 -25.26
N GLU A 46 10.49 11.02 -26.44
CA GLU A 46 11.73 11.82 -26.57
C GLU A 46 11.55 13.25 -26.04
N ASP A 47 10.42 13.91 -26.34
CA ASP A 47 10.10 15.23 -25.81
C ASP A 47 9.97 15.22 -24.28
N ILE A 48 9.31 14.19 -23.71
CA ILE A 48 9.20 14.01 -22.25
C ILE A 48 10.59 13.90 -21.63
N ILE A 49 11.46 13.05 -22.19
CA ILE A 49 12.84 12.87 -21.71
C ILE A 49 13.63 14.18 -21.82
N CYS A 50 13.55 14.85 -22.96
CA CYS A 50 14.22 16.13 -23.20
C CYS A 50 13.75 17.18 -22.19
N THR A 51 12.46 17.20 -21.91
CA THR A 51 11.84 18.11 -20.96
C THR A 51 12.37 17.88 -19.54
N PHE A 52 12.43 16.62 -19.07
CA PHE A 52 13.05 16.29 -17.78
C PHE A 52 14.53 16.68 -17.72
N LYS A 53 15.31 16.43 -18.79
CA LYS A 53 16.74 16.78 -18.83
C LYS A 53 17.01 18.29 -18.77
N ASN A 54 16.08 19.10 -19.27
CA ASN A 54 16.21 20.56 -19.31
C ASN A 54 15.48 21.26 -18.16
N THR A 55 14.78 20.51 -17.30
CA THR A 55 14.11 21.05 -16.12
C THR A 55 15.04 20.90 -14.92
N ASP A 56 15.12 21.95 -14.11
CA ASP A 56 15.82 21.93 -12.82
C ASP A 56 15.26 20.78 -11.95
N PRO A 57 16.10 19.87 -11.41
CA PRO A 57 15.66 18.78 -10.55
C PRO A 57 14.78 19.25 -9.38
N GLU A 58 15.06 20.41 -8.79
CA GLU A 58 14.28 20.97 -7.67
C GLU A 58 12.90 21.49 -8.10
N LYS A 59 12.71 21.76 -9.39
CA LYS A 59 11.44 22.20 -9.98
C LYS A 59 10.71 21.06 -10.70
N THR A 60 11.27 19.86 -10.66
CA THR A 60 10.69 18.70 -11.32
C THR A 60 9.59 18.12 -10.42
N PRO A 61 8.33 18.07 -10.87
CA PRO A 61 7.23 17.51 -10.10
C PRO A 61 7.45 16.01 -9.85
N ILE A 62 7.08 15.57 -8.65
CA ILE A 62 7.15 14.17 -8.27
C ILE A 62 5.87 13.47 -8.74
N PHE A 63 6.01 12.56 -9.71
CA PHE A 63 4.92 11.70 -10.16
C PHE A 63 5.03 10.33 -9.51
N VAL A 64 3.91 9.80 -9.02
CA VAL A 64 3.82 8.49 -8.39
C VAL A 64 2.90 7.59 -9.21
N ALA A 65 3.34 6.37 -9.47
CA ALA A 65 2.53 5.38 -10.17
C ALA A 65 1.40 4.86 -9.26
N ARG A 66 0.14 5.06 -9.68
CA ARG A 66 -1.02 4.51 -8.97
C ARG A 66 -1.11 2.99 -9.08
N GLU A 67 -0.77 2.44 -10.24
CA GLU A 67 -0.83 1.01 -10.52
C GLU A 67 0.58 0.47 -10.83
N LEU A 68 1.30 0.01 -9.81
CA LEU A 68 2.68 -0.49 -9.95
C LEU A 68 2.81 -1.66 -10.94
N ARG A 69 1.77 -2.49 -11.07
CA ARG A 69 1.72 -3.60 -12.03
C ARG A 69 1.74 -3.17 -13.51
N LYS A 70 1.42 -1.91 -13.80
CA LYS A 70 1.43 -1.35 -15.16
C LYS A 70 2.79 -0.75 -15.54
N LEU A 71 3.73 -0.69 -14.59
CA LEU A 71 5.08 -0.25 -14.92
C LEU A 71 5.72 -1.28 -15.85
N PRO A 72 6.43 -0.84 -16.91
CA PRO A 72 7.25 -1.73 -17.69
C PRO A 72 8.19 -2.47 -16.75
N PRO A 73 8.59 -3.72 -17.08
CA PRO A 73 9.57 -4.44 -16.28
C PRO A 73 10.86 -3.61 -16.20
N VAL A 74 11.06 -2.96 -15.06
CA VAL A 74 12.30 -2.26 -14.74
C VAL A 74 13.19 -3.27 -14.03
N THR A 75 14.42 -3.47 -14.51
CA THR A 75 15.35 -4.37 -13.83
C THR A 75 15.63 -3.87 -12.42
N PHE A 76 15.94 -4.79 -11.50
CA PHE A 76 16.22 -4.45 -10.09
C PHE A 76 17.35 -3.41 -9.92
N ASP A 77 18.15 -3.16 -10.95
CA ASP A 77 19.20 -2.13 -10.99
C ASP A 77 18.67 -0.70 -10.86
N HIS A 78 17.38 -0.49 -11.10
CA HIS A 78 16.73 0.83 -11.09
C HIS A 78 15.66 0.97 -10.01
N VAL A 79 15.54 -0.03 -9.12
CA VAL A 79 14.66 -0.02 -7.95
C VAL A 79 15.52 0.04 -6.70
N ASP A 80 15.13 0.82 -5.69
CA ASP A 80 15.79 0.77 -4.39
C ASP A 80 15.42 -0.54 -3.67
N VAL A 81 16.14 -1.61 -4.04
CA VAL A 81 15.95 -2.96 -3.49
C VAL A 81 16.20 -2.98 -1.99
N SER A 82 17.08 -2.10 -1.48
CA SER A 82 17.38 -2.03 -0.05
C SER A 82 16.16 -1.55 0.75
N ARG A 83 15.44 -0.54 0.25
CA ARG A 83 14.18 -0.09 0.85
C ARG A 83 13.12 -1.18 0.77
N LEU A 84 12.98 -1.83 -0.38
CA LEU A 84 11.98 -2.88 -0.60
C LEU A 84 12.21 -4.09 0.34
N LEU A 85 13.47 -4.51 0.52
CA LEU A 85 13.83 -5.58 1.45
C LEU A 85 13.60 -5.18 2.91
N LYS A 86 13.87 -3.93 3.30
CA LYS A 86 13.55 -3.43 4.65
C LYS A 86 12.06 -3.50 4.92
N ASP A 87 11.24 -3.05 3.97
CA ASP A 87 9.78 -3.09 4.09
C ASP A 87 9.26 -4.54 4.22
N ILE A 88 9.84 -5.47 3.47
CA ILE A 88 9.53 -6.91 3.60
C ILE A 88 9.91 -7.46 4.98
N ILE A 89 11.08 -7.09 5.51
CA ILE A 89 11.52 -7.54 6.84
C ILE A 89 10.60 -7.00 7.93
N ILE A 90 10.16 -5.74 7.82
CA ILE A 90 9.19 -5.13 8.75
C ILE A 90 7.88 -5.92 8.70
N LEU A 91 7.33 -6.16 7.52
CA LEU A 91 6.10 -6.94 7.35
C LEU A 91 6.22 -8.36 7.92
N GLN A 92 7.34 -9.04 7.69
CA GLN A 92 7.58 -10.37 8.26
C GLN A 92 7.62 -10.33 9.79
N THR A 93 8.23 -9.30 10.36
CA THR A 93 8.31 -9.10 11.82
C THR A 93 6.93 -8.85 12.41
N GLU A 94 6.13 -7.98 11.80
CA GLU A 94 4.76 -7.69 12.22
C GLU A 94 3.87 -8.92 12.13
N VAL A 95 3.94 -9.68 11.03
CA VAL A 95 3.19 -10.94 10.88
C VAL A 95 3.60 -11.96 11.94
N LYS A 96 4.89 -12.05 12.27
CA LYS A 96 5.36 -12.94 13.34
C LYS A 96 4.80 -12.50 14.70
N HIS A 97 4.85 -11.21 15.00
CA HIS A 97 4.29 -10.67 16.24
C HIS A 97 2.78 -10.95 16.35
N ILE A 98 2.02 -10.75 15.27
CA ILE A 98 0.60 -11.12 15.22
C ILE A 98 0.41 -12.60 15.51
N LYS A 99 1.24 -13.48 14.90
CA LYS A 99 1.20 -14.92 15.16
C LYS A 99 1.61 -15.32 16.58
N GLU A 100 2.37 -14.52 17.29
CA GLU A 100 2.75 -14.82 18.68
C GLU A 100 1.73 -14.29 19.68
N SER A 101 0.95 -13.27 19.32
CA SER A 101 0.03 -12.57 20.22
C SER A 101 -1.46 -12.81 19.94
N TYR A 102 -1.82 -13.51 18.86
CA TYR A 102 -3.22 -13.79 18.57
C TYR A 102 -3.80 -14.87 19.49
N ALA A 103 -5.04 -14.67 19.92
CA ALA A 103 -5.84 -15.72 20.53
C ALA A 103 -6.52 -16.53 19.42
N THR A 104 -6.51 -17.85 19.54
CA THR A 104 -7.25 -18.70 18.62
C THR A 104 -8.75 -18.63 18.91
N LEU A 105 -9.55 -18.92 17.90
CA LEU A 105 -11.01 -18.95 18.04
C LEU A 105 -11.46 -20.00 19.08
N GLU A 106 -10.75 -21.13 19.15
CA GLU A 106 -10.95 -22.19 20.12
C GLU A 106 -10.64 -21.72 21.55
N GLN A 107 -9.51 -21.03 21.76
CA GLN A 107 -9.17 -20.44 23.07
C GLN A 107 -10.23 -19.44 23.53
N LEU A 108 -10.74 -18.60 22.62
CA LEU A 108 -11.82 -17.65 22.93
C LEU A 108 -13.14 -18.36 23.26
N GLN A 109 -13.47 -19.44 22.56
CA GLN A 109 -14.67 -20.23 22.85
C GLN A 109 -14.57 -20.92 24.22
N CYS A 110 -13.40 -21.45 24.57
CA CYS A 110 -13.16 -22.07 25.87
C CYS A 110 -13.34 -21.07 27.03
N ILE A 111 -12.72 -19.90 26.93
CA ILE A 111 -12.87 -18.81 27.92
C ILE A 111 -14.34 -18.38 28.01
N LYS A 112 -15.05 -18.32 26.86
CA LYS A 112 -16.48 -17.97 26.83
C LYS A 112 -17.32 -19.00 27.59
N SER A 113 -17.11 -20.29 27.38
CA SER A 113 -17.83 -21.34 28.12
C SER A 113 -17.51 -21.30 29.62
N GLU A 114 -16.24 -21.16 30.00
CA GLU A 114 -15.85 -21.04 31.41
C GLU A 114 -16.51 -19.83 32.09
N SER A 115 -16.62 -18.71 31.38
CA SER A 115 -17.30 -17.51 31.88
C SER A 115 -18.81 -17.73 32.09
N GLU A 116 -19.46 -18.47 31.20
CA GLU A 116 -20.89 -18.81 31.35
C GLU A 116 -21.13 -19.78 32.53
N ASP A 117 -20.25 -20.76 32.71
CA ASP A 117 -20.30 -21.71 33.83
C ASP A 117 -20.11 -21.01 35.18
N LEU A 118 -19.11 -20.12 35.28
CA LEU A 118 -18.87 -19.31 36.48
C LEU A 118 -20.07 -18.42 36.82
N ARG A 119 -20.69 -17.81 35.79
CA ARG A 119 -21.90 -17.01 35.97
C ARG A 119 -23.03 -17.86 36.55
N TYR A 120 -23.24 -19.07 36.03
CA TYR A 120 -24.29 -19.97 36.51
C TYR A 120 -24.03 -20.43 37.95
N ALA A 121 -22.80 -20.81 38.28
CA ALA A 121 -22.42 -21.21 39.64
C ALA A 121 -22.61 -20.07 40.66
N SER A 122 -22.32 -18.82 40.28
CA SER A 122 -22.54 -17.66 41.16
C SER A 122 -24.02 -17.44 41.52
N LEU A 123 -24.96 -17.76 40.62
CA LEU A 123 -26.39 -17.61 40.87
C LEU A 123 -26.92 -18.65 41.87
N ILE A 124 -26.37 -19.87 41.84
CA ILE A 124 -26.75 -20.95 42.76
C ILE A 124 -26.29 -20.64 44.19
N ASN A 125 -25.07 -20.14 44.35
CA ASN A 125 -24.53 -19.79 45.68
C ASN A 125 -25.28 -18.65 46.39
N VAL A 126 -26.05 -17.83 45.68
CA VAL A 126 -26.90 -16.80 46.28
C VAL A 126 -28.20 -17.38 46.85
N ALA A 127 -28.63 -18.55 46.39
CA ALA A 127 -29.89 -19.16 46.83
C ALA A 127 -29.79 -19.91 48.18
N ASP A 128 -28.60 -20.35 48.59
CA ASP A 128 -28.38 -21.23 49.74
C ASP A 128 -27.92 -20.51 51.03
N PHE A 129 -28.40 -19.29 51.28
CA PHE A 129 -28.22 -18.66 52.59
C PHE A 129 -29.26 -19.18 53.60
N ASN A 130 -28.92 -20.29 54.27
CA ASN A 130 -29.54 -20.71 55.53
C ASN A 130 -29.15 -19.73 56.67
N VAL A 131 -29.63 -18.49 56.61
CA VAL A 131 -29.42 -17.52 57.69
C VAL A 131 -30.34 -17.87 58.86
N ASN A 132 -29.76 -18.39 59.93
CA ASN A 132 -30.47 -18.75 61.16
C ASN A 132 -31.10 -17.49 61.80
N LYS A 133 -32.42 -17.30 61.63
CA LYS A 133 -33.17 -16.12 62.15
C LYS A 133 -33.54 -16.21 63.64
N ARG A 134 -32.83 -16.99 64.47
CA ARG A 134 -33.14 -17.07 65.90
C ARG A 134 -32.36 -15.99 66.68
N ARG A 135 -33.05 -14.89 66.97
CA ARG A 135 -32.63 -13.91 67.98
C ARG A 135 -32.71 -14.58 69.36
N GLY A 136 -31.63 -14.53 70.12
CA GLY A 136 -31.60 -14.96 71.52
C GLY A 136 -32.55 -14.09 72.36
N ALA A 137 -33.27 -14.75 73.26
CA ALA A 137 -34.12 -14.14 74.28
C ALA A 137 -33.30 -13.59 75.45
#